data_AF-A0A161JIQ0-F1
#
_entry.id   AF-A0A161JIQ0-F1
#
_cell.length_a   1.000
_cell.length_b   1.000
_cell.length_c   1.000
_cell.angle_alpha   90.00
_cell.angle_beta   90.00
_cell.angle_gamma   90.00
#
_symmetry.space_group_name_H-M   'P 1'
#
loop_
_entity.id
_entity.type
_entity.pdbx_description
1 polymer ?
#
loop_
_entity_poly.entity_id
_entity_poly.type
_entity_poly.pdbx_seq_one_letter_code
_entity_poly.pdbx_strand_id
1 'polypeptide(L)' 'MIEEAARNPGGWVYQIAGNFGPQDRVPPEAIKGAFKVDSNGKLTGEFKPNPNYRGNL' A
#
# COMPACT_ATOMS: atom_id res chain seq x y z
N MET A 1 -7.99 0.14 -3.38
CA MET A 1 -7.46 0.53 -2.04
C MET A 1 -8.48 0.35 -0.92
N ILE A 2 -9.70 0.91 -1.02
CA ILE A 2 -10.74 0.70 0.00
C ILE A 2 -11.12 -0.77 0.14
N GLU A 3 -11.31 -1.47 -0.99
CA GLU A 3 -11.61 -2.92 -0.98
C GLU A 3 -10.48 -3.75 -0.35
N GLU A 4 -9.23 -3.40 -0.64
CA GLU A 4 -8.07 -4.07 -0.04
C GLU A 4 -7.96 -3.81 1.47
N ALA A 5 -8.35 -2.62 1.95
CA ALA A 5 -8.42 -2.35 3.39
C ALA A 5 -9.48 -3.22 4.06
N ALA A 6 -10.66 -3.37 3.44
CA ALA A 6 -11.73 -4.24 3.95
C ALA A 6 -11.29 -5.72 4.06
N ARG A 7 -10.39 -6.17 3.17
CA ARG A 7 -9.80 -7.52 3.20
C ARG A 7 -8.67 -7.68 4.23
N ASN A 8 -8.09 -6.58 4.72
CA ASN A 8 -6.91 -6.59 5.59
C ASN A 8 -7.11 -5.77 6.89
N PRO A 9 -8.12 -6.10 7.73
CA PRO A 9 -8.36 -5.40 8.99
C PRO A 9 -7.17 -5.50 9.95
N GLY A 10 -6.84 -4.39 10.62
CA GLY A 10 -5.69 -4.25 11.53
C GLY A 10 -4.33 -4.19 10.84
N GLY A 11 -4.28 -4.36 9.52
CA GLY A 11 -3.07 -4.43 8.72
C GLY A 11 -2.60 -3.07 8.16
N TRP A 12 -1.99 -3.16 6.99
CA TRP A 12 -1.51 -2.04 6.18
C TRP A 12 -1.80 -2.35 4.71
N VAL A 13 -2.18 -1.36 3.92
CA VAL A 13 -2.35 -1.49 2.46
C VAL A 13 -1.30 -0.65 1.75
N TYR A 14 -0.52 -1.27 0.86
CA TYR A 14 0.50 -0.58 0.10
C TYR A 14 -0.10 0.31 -0.99
N GLN A 15 0.51 1.49 -1.16
CA GLN A 15 0.30 2.33 -2.32
C GLN A 15 1.48 2.15 -3.28
N ILE A 16 1.20 1.71 -4.49
CA ILE A 16 2.21 1.36 -5.49
C ILE A 16 2.13 2.37 -6.65
N ALA A 17 3.28 2.77 -7.20
CA ALA A 17 3.40 3.55 -8.43
C ALA A 17 3.74 2.61 -9.59
N GLY A 18 2.93 2.62 -10.66
CA GLY A 18 3.06 1.72 -11.80
C GLY A 18 1.89 0.72 -11.91
N ASN A 19 1.97 -0.18 -12.87
CA ASN A 19 0.94 -1.19 -13.13
C ASN A 19 1.55 -2.59 -12.96
N PHE A 20 1.13 -3.29 -11.91
CA PHE A 20 1.63 -4.63 -11.56
C PHE A 20 0.44 -5.57 -11.42
N GLY A 21 0.55 -6.75 -12.02
CA GLY A 21 -0.39 -7.84 -11.87
C GLY A 21 -0.30 -8.50 -10.48
N PRO A 22 -1.29 -9.34 -10.13
CA PRO A 22 -1.37 -9.98 -8.82
C PRO A 22 -0.23 -10.98 -8.53
N GLN A 23 0.49 -11.43 -9.56
CA GLN A 23 1.64 -12.33 -9.45
C GLN A 23 2.97 -11.63 -9.72
N ASP A 24 2.94 -10.34 -10.05
CA ASP A 24 4.16 -9.60 -10.37
C ASP A 24 4.93 -9.31 -9.10
N ARG A 25 6.26 -9.42 -9.20
CA ARG A 25 7.13 -8.88 -8.16
C ARG A 25 7.11 -7.36 -8.25
N VAL A 26 6.61 -6.71 -7.21
CA VAL A 26 6.65 -5.26 -7.06
C VAL A 26 8.02 -4.85 -6.50
N PRO A 27 8.84 -4.09 -7.24
CA PRO A 27 10.10 -3.58 -6.73
C PRO A 27 9.87 -2.65 -5.51
N PRO A 28 10.72 -2.69 -4.47
CA PRO A 28 10.59 -1.79 -3.32
C PRO A 28 10.53 -0.30 -3.70
N GLU A 29 11.26 0.11 -4.74
CA GLU A 29 11.30 1.47 -5.26
C GLU A 29 10.01 1.94 -5.92
N ALA A 30 9.11 1.01 -6.27
CA ALA A 30 7.78 1.29 -6.80
C ALA A 30 6.72 1.48 -5.70
N ILE A 31 7.02 1.11 -4.45
CA ILE A 31 6.09 1.24 -3.32
C ILE A 31 6.22 2.65 -2.74
N LYS A 32 5.20 3.49 -2.85
CA LYS A 32 5.16 4.85 -2.27
C LYS A 32 5.19 4.82 -0.74
N GLY A 33 4.52 3.82 -0.17
CA GLY A 33 4.33 3.68 1.27
C GLY A 33 3.14 2.79 1.57
N ALA A 34 2.64 2.85 2.79
CA ALA A 34 1.48 2.09 3.22
C ALA A 34 0.52 2.93 4.06
N PHE A 35 -0.77 2.66 3.93
CA PHE A 35 -1.79 3.23 4.80
C PHE A 35 -2.20 2.22 5.88
N LYS A 36 -2.35 2.69 7.12
CA LYS A 36 -2.79 1.85 8.23
C LYS A 36 -4.29 1.55 8.09
N VAL A 37 -4.65 0.31 8.40
CA VAL A 37 -6.05 -0.15 8.45
C VAL A 37 -6.44 -0.40 9.91
N ASP A 38 -7.63 0.07 10.29
CA ASP A 38 -8.21 -0.21 11.61
C ASP A 38 -8.76 -1.65 11.70
N SER A 39 -9.21 -2.05 12.89
CA SER A 39 -9.76 -3.39 13.14
C SER A 39 -11.06 -3.68 12.37
N ASN A 40 -11.72 -2.67 11.80
CA ASN A 40 -12.95 -2.80 11.02
C ASN A 40 -12.70 -2.82 9.50
N GLY A 41 -11.43 -2.80 9.07
CA GLY A 41 -11.08 -2.77 7.65
C GLY A 41 -11.17 -1.37 7.01
N LYS A 42 -11.17 -0.30 7.81
CA LYS A 42 -11.19 1.09 7.31
C LYS A 42 -9.79 1.70 7.36
N LEU A 43 -9.47 2.55 6.38
CA LEU A 43 -8.23 3.32 6.41
C LEU A 43 -8.29 4.35 7.54
N THR A 44 -7.25 4.41 8.37
CA THR A 44 -7.17 5.40 9.46
C THR A 44 -6.75 6.79 8.98
N GLY A 45 -6.20 6.87 7.76
CA GLY A 45 -5.54 8.07 7.22
C GLY A 45 -4.05 8.17 7.57
N GLU A 46 -3.54 7.34 8.48
CA GLU A 46 -2.11 7.28 8.77
C GLU A 46 -1.35 6.69 7.57
N PHE A 47 -0.38 7.46 7.06
CA PHE A 47 0.46 7.06 5.95
C PHE A 47 1.92 6.94 6.38
N LYS A 48 2.52 5.78 6.13
CA LYS A 48 3.94 5.53 6.33
C LYS A 48 4.66 5.56 4.97
N PRO A 49 5.41 6.63 4.65
CA PRO A 49 6.15 6.69 3.40
C PRO A 49 7.27 5.64 3.38
N ASN A 50 7.55 5.09 2.20
CA ASN A 50 8.68 4.19 2.00
C ASN A 50 9.93 5.02 1.63
N PRO A 51 11.01 5.01 2.44
CA PRO A 51 12.22 5.77 2.16
C PRO A 51 12.94 5.31 0.88
N ASN A 52 12.63 4.12 0.37
CA ASN A 52 13.20 3.59 -0.86
C ASN A 52 12.41 3.99 -2.12
N TYR A 53 11.28 4.69 -1.98
CA TYR A 53 10.49 5.12 -3.14
C TYR A 53 11.28 6.08 -4.02
N ARG A 54 11.41 5.79 -5.32
CA ARG A 54 12.23 6.60 -6.24
C ARG A 54 11.45 7.32 -7.35
N GLY A 55 10.12 7.23 -7.37
CA GLY A 55 9.23 8.16 -8.09
C GLY A 55 9.30 8.22 -9.62
N ASN A 56 10.38 7.75 -10.23
CA ASN A 56 10.59 7.73 -11.68
C ASN A 56 10.37 6.31 -12.20
N LEU A 57 9.10 5.94 -12.43
CA LEU A 57 8.71 4.79 -13.24
C LEU A 57 7.66 5.24 -14.26
#